data_AF-X1RGT5-F1
#
_entry.id   AF-X1RGT5-F1
#
_cell.length_a   1.000
_cell.length_b   1.000
_cell.length_c   1.000
_cell.angle_alpha   90.00
_cell.angle_beta   90.00
_cell.angle_gamma   90.00
#
_symmetry.space_group_name_H-M   'P 1'
#
loop_
_entity.id
_entity.type
_entity.pdbx_description
1 polymer ?
#
loop_
_entity_poly.entity_id
_entity_poly.type
_entity_poly.pdbx_seq_one_letter_code
_entity_poly.pdbx_strand_id
1 'polypeptide(L)'
;MPFPNYIGKKRFWTRERVIAALAAAAQEIKGPLPCCDANYNRLKKGRLDWPTSHRILEYFGAMARAWVAAGAPMRRVSMRNLIWTPEEKEFLLDHAGKMKLKDIAKNLGRSYPAVRKELQAFNIRARDNEGFLSAAQMAKELPCSCDRLRRFLNDGLIPRAHFDKIRNRWKIDPRAITPELRVRLTAPRRTHKTWPLDVGDYY
;
A
#
# COMPACT_ATOMS: atom_id res chain seq x y z
N MET A 1 -14.54 10.32 42.58
CA MET A 1 -13.12 9.97 42.80
C MET A 1 -12.60 9.22 41.57
N PRO A 2 -11.40 9.51 41.03
CA PRO A 2 -10.81 8.66 40.00
C PRO A 2 -10.43 7.30 40.60
N PHE A 3 -10.76 6.21 39.92
CA PHE A 3 -10.41 4.85 40.37
C PHE A 3 -8.88 4.69 40.43
N PRO A 4 -8.34 3.99 41.44
CA PRO A 4 -6.90 3.92 41.62
C PRO A 4 -6.25 3.09 40.50
N ASN A 5 -5.28 3.70 39.81
CA ASN A 5 -4.48 3.03 38.76
C ASN A 5 -3.56 1.92 39.33
N TYR A 6 -3.37 1.91 40.65
CA TYR A 6 -2.54 0.98 41.40
C TYR A 6 -3.37 0.40 42.55
N ILE A 7 -3.20 -0.90 42.80
CA ILE A 7 -3.62 -1.51 44.07
C ILE A 7 -2.33 -1.85 44.82
N GLY A 8 -2.04 -1.09 45.88
CA GLY A 8 -0.73 -1.12 46.55
C GLY A 8 0.40 -0.72 45.59
N LYS A 9 1.46 -1.53 45.50
CA LYS A 9 2.57 -1.31 44.53
C LYS A 9 2.31 -1.88 43.13
N LYS A 10 1.24 -2.67 42.95
CA LYS A 10 0.97 -3.39 41.70
C LYS A 10 0.03 -2.58 40.80
N ARG A 11 0.34 -2.53 39.52
CA ARG A 11 -0.50 -1.88 38.50
C ARG A 11 -1.81 -2.63 38.37
N PHE A 12 -2.94 -1.93 38.49
CA PHE A 12 -4.26 -2.54 38.38
C PHE A 12 -4.64 -2.82 36.92
N TRP A 13 -4.43 -1.82 36.06
CA TRP A 13 -4.69 -1.91 34.63
C TRP A 13 -3.48 -2.52 33.92
N THR A 14 -3.43 -3.85 33.87
CA THR A 14 -2.51 -4.58 32.98
C THR A 14 -3.03 -4.57 31.55
N ARG A 15 -2.15 -4.83 30.57
CA ARG A 15 -2.53 -4.87 29.15
C ARG A 15 -3.70 -5.83 28.89
N GLU A 16 -3.69 -7.00 29.51
CA GLU A 16 -4.74 -8.02 29.40
C GLU A 16 -6.08 -7.53 29.97
N ARG A 17 -6.07 -6.87 31.13
CA ARG A 17 -7.30 -6.33 31.74
C ARG A 17 -7.86 -5.17 30.93
N VAL A 18 -7.00 -4.34 30.33
CA VAL A 18 -7.43 -3.30 29.39
C VAL A 18 -8.12 -3.93 28.18
N ILE A 19 -7.56 -4.98 27.58
CA ILE A 19 -8.16 -5.70 26.46
C ILE A 19 -9.53 -6.28 26.85
N ALA A 20 -9.62 -6.99 27.98
CA ALA A 20 -10.86 -7.59 28.45
C ALA A 20 -11.95 -6.54 28.73
N ALA A 21 -11.59 -5.44 29.39
CA ALA A 21 -12.53 -4.36 29.68
C ALA A 21 -12.97 -3.61 28.42
N LEU A 22 -12.08 -3.43 27.44
CA LEU A 22 -12.46 -2.87 26.14
C LEU A 22 -13.36 -3.83 25.35
N ALA A 23 -13.14 -5.14 25.43
CA ALA A 23 -14.02 -6.10 24.78
C ALA A 23 -15.46 -6.01 25.33
N ALA A 24 -15.61 -5.89 26.65
CA ALA A 24 -16.90 -5.64 27.29
C ALA A 24 -17.51 -4.28 26.87
N ALA A 25 -16.72 -3.20 26.94
CA ALA A 25 -17.17 -1.87 26.53
C ALA A 25 -17.62 -1.82 25.06
N ALA A 26 -16.97 -2.58 24.18
CA ALA A 26 -17.33 -2.64 22.76
C ALA A 26 -18.70 -3.29 22.51
N GLN A 27 -19.15 -4.20 23.39
CA GLN A 27 -20.49 -4.80 23.32
C GLN A 27 -21.56 -3.83 23.81
N GLU A 28 -21.25 -3.03 24.83
CA GLU A 28 -22.19 -2.05 25.39
C GLU A 28 -22.39 -0.82 24.50
N ILE A 29 -21.32 -0.32 23.89
CA ILE A 29 -21.40 0.84 23.01
C ILE A 29 -22.16 0.42 21.75
N LYS A 30 -23.28 1.09 21.45
CA LYS A 30 -23.99 0.91 20.18
C LYS A 30 -23.39 1.80 19.10
N GLY A 31 -23.20 1.28 17.90
CA GLY A 31 -22.71 2.05 16.74
C GLY A 31 -21.18 2.19 16.68
N PRO A 32 -20.64 3.30 16.11
CA PRO A 32 -19.20 3.46 15.92
C PRO A 32 -18.46 3.62 17.26
N LEU A 33 -17.30 3.00 17.37
CA LEU A 33 -16.47 3.08 18.57
C LEU A 33 -15.71 4.41 18.63
N PRO A 34 -15.43 4.93 19.84
CA PRO A 34 -14.76 6.21 20.00
C PRO A 34 -13.33 6.15 19.47
N CYS A 35 -13.01 7.07 18.56
CA CYS A 35 -11.70 7.17 17.91
C CYS A 35 -10.69 8.01 18.68
N CYS A 36 -11.15 8.91 19.57
CA CYS A 36 -10.31 9.77 20.39
C CYS A 36 -10.60 9.58 21.88
N ASP A 37 -9.62 9.96 22.70
CA ASP A 37 -9.68 9.94 24.16
C ASP A 37 -10.79 10.86 24.71
N ALA A 38 -11.04 12.02 24.10
CA ALA A 38 -12.11 12.92 24.52
C ALA A 38 -13.50 12.27 24.43
N ASN A 39 -13.81 11.61 23.31
CA ASN A 39 -15.07 10.89 23.13
C ASN A 39 -15.17 9.68 24.05
N TYR A 40 -14.08 8.94 24.21
CA TYR A 40 -14.00 7.83 25.14
C TYR A 40 -14.24 8.27 26.58
N ASN A 41 -13.59 9.34 27.03
CA ASN A 41 -13.73 9.89 28.37
C ASN A 41 -15.15 10.42 28.64
N ARG A 42 -15.83 10.95 27.62
CA ARG A 42 -17.25 11.34 27.72
C ARG A 42 -18.14 10.13 27.98
N LEU A 43 -17.95 9.02 27.26
CA LEU A 43 -18.71 7.78 27.44
C LEU A 43 -18.38 7.08 28.75
N LYS A 44 -17.11 7.12 29.15
CA LYS A 44 -16.61 6.55 30.40
C LYS A 44 -17.06 7.33 31.63
N LYS A 45 -17.47 8.60 31.52
CA LYS A 45 -17.72 9.47 32.68
C LYS A 45 -18.66 8.79 33.70
N GLY A 46 -18.17 8.59 34.93
CA GLY A 46 -18.91 7.89 36.00
C GLY A 46 -18.70 6.38 36.07
N ARG A 47 -18.06 5.75 35.08
CA ARG A 47 -17.75 4.31 35.03
C ARG A 47 -16.32 4.02 35.51
N LEU A 48 -16.22 2.97 36.31
CA LEU A 48 -15.01 2.52 37.01
C LEU A 48 -14.43 1.23 36.41
N ASP A 49 -15.33 0.45 35.84
CA ASP A 49 -15.20 -0.81 35.15
C ASP A 49 -14.45 -0.68 33.81
N TRP A 50 -14.39 0.53 33.24
CA TRP A 50 -13.67 0.81 32.00
C TRP A 50 -12.26 1.38 32.28
N PRO A 51 -11.25 1.04 31.44
CA PRO A 51 -9.88 1.51 31.63
C PRO A 51 -9.75 3.02 31.40
N THR A 52 -8.75 3.65 32.00
CA THR A 52 -8.46 5.07 31.77
C THR A 52 -7.88 5.29 30.36
N SER A 53 -8.28 6.36 29.66
CA SER A 53 -7.76 6.67 28.32
C SER A 53 -6.24 6.68 28.25
N HIS A 54 -5.59 7.25 29.27
CA HIS A 54 -4.14 7.27 29.40
C HIS A 54 -3.51 5.86 29.36
N ARG A 55 -4.12 4.87 30.04
CA ARG A 55 -3.60 3.49 30.06
C ARG A 55 -3.79 2.80 28.72
N ILE A 56 -4.90 3.09 28.04
CA ILE A 56 -5.13 2.57 26.70
C ILE A 56 -4.06 3.11 25.73
N LEU A 57 -3.78 4.41 25.80
CA LEU A 57 -2.78 5.04 24.94
C LEU A 57 -1.34 4.60 25.28
N GLU A 58 -1.01 4.37 26.56
CA GLU A 58 0.29 3.83 26.97
C GLU A 58 0.61 2.48 26.30
N TYR A 59 -0.37 1.56 26.25
CA TYR A 59 -0.14 0.23 25.71
C TYR A 59 -0.29 0.12 24.19
N PHE A 60 -1.17 0.92 23.58
CA PHE A 60 -1.56 0.75 22.19
C PHE A 60 -1.22 1.95 21.30
N GLY A 61 -0.85 3.09 21.89
CA GLY A 61 -0.57 4.36 21.19
C GLY A 61 -1.80 5.04 20.57
N ALA A 62 -2.84 4.28 20.24
CA ALA A 62 -4.07 4.78 19.65
C ALA A 62 -5.29 3.98 20.10
N MET A 63 -6.41 4.68 20.29
CA MET A 63 -7.67 4.07 20.73
C MET A 63 -8.17 3.00 19.74
N ALA A 64 -8.01 3.28 18.44
CA ALA A 64 -8.40 2.34 17.39
C ALA A 64 -7.64 1.00 17.46
N ARG A 65 -6.32 1.02 17.75
CA ARG A 65 -5.52 -0.19 17.94
C ARG A 65 -5.97 -0.99 19.15
N ALA A 66 -6.32 -0.31 20.23
CA ALA A 66 -6.82 -0.96 21.44
C ALA A 66 -8.16 -1.66 21.18
N TRP A 67 -9.08 -1.04 20.43
CA TRP A 67 -10.33 -1.68 20.05
C TRP A 67 -10.12 -2.93 19.18
N VAL A 68 -9.23 -2.85 18.19
CA VAL A 68 -8.88 -4.00 17.33
C VAL A 68 -8.25 -5.12 18.16
N ALA A 69 -7.33 -4.79 19.07
CA ALA A 69 -6.72 -5.76 19.98
C ALA A 69 -7.73 -6.39 20.95
N ALA A 70 -8.79 -5.66 21.31
CA ALA A 70 -9.93 -6.16 22.08
C ALA A 70 -10.93 -7.00 21.27
N GLY A 71 -10.65 -7.25 19.98
CA GLY A 71 -11.52 -8.04 19.11
C GLY A 71 -12.72 -7.27 18.55
N ALA A 72 -12.73 -5.94 18.64
CA ALA A 72 -13.78 -5.16 18.02
C ALA A 72 -13.74 -5.28 16.49
N PRO A 73 -14.89 -5.38 15.81
CA PRO A 73 -14.92 -5.52 14.37
C PRO A 73 -14.42 -4.24 13.70
N MET A 74 -13.48 -4.36 12.75
CA MET A 74 -12.84 -3.21 12.09
C MET A 74 -13.84 -2.22 11.48
N ARG A 75 -15.02 -2.67 11.02
CA ARG A 75 -16.09 -1.79 10.49
C ARG A 75 -16.57 -0.73 11.48
N ARG A 76 -16.42 -0.96 12.79
CA ARG A 76 -16.83 -0.04 13.86
C ARG A 76 -15.70 0.89 14.31
N VAL A 77 -14.47 0.65 13.86
CA VAL A 77 -13.27 1.35 14.30
C VAL A 77 -12.76 2.27 13.18
N SER A 78 -12.46 3.53 13.50
CA SER A 78 -11.89 4.48 12.54
C SER A 78 -10.37 4.50 12.61
N MET A 79 -9.70 4.03 11.56
CA MET A 79 -8.23 4.06 11.40
C MET A 79 -7.73 5.25 10.56
N ARG A 80 -8.59 6.24 10.29
CA ARG A 80 -8.29 7.33 9.32
C ARG A 80 -7.13 8.23 9.73
N ASN A 81 -6.95 8.47 11.03
CA ASN A 81 -5.96 9.42 11.55
C ASN A 81 -4.79 8.73 12.28
N LEU A 82 -4.63 7.42 12.11
CA LEU A 82 -3.52 6.72 12.76
C LEU A 82 -2.22 6.92 11.99
N ILE A 83 -1.14 7.09 12.74
CA ILE A 83 0.22 7.04 12.20
C ILE A 83 0.48 5.65 11.65
N TRP A 84 1.14 5.57 10.49
CA TRP A 84 1.56 4.32 9.87
C TRP A 84 2.73 3.71 10.64
N THR A 85 2.62 2.46 11.07
CA THR A 85 3.75 1.76 11.68
C THR A 85 4.77 1.31 10.62
N PRO A 86 6.02 1.04 11.02
CA PRO A 86 7.00 0.42 10.13
C PRO A 86 6.50 -0.90 9.51
N GLU A 87 5.79 -1.73 10.28
CA GLU A 87 5.27 -3.02 9.82
C GLU A 87 4.12 -2.84 8.81
N GLU A 88 3.23 -1.85 9.05
CA GLU A 88 2.18 -1.50 8.07
C GLU A 88 2.79 -0.99 6.75
N LYS A 89 3.90 -0.24 6.83
CA LYS A 89 4.64 0.28 5.66
C LYS A 89 5.36 -0.83 4.91
N GLU A 90 6.02 -1.73 5.62
CA GLU A 90 6.69 -2.89 5.02
C GLU A 90 5.67 -3.79 4.31
N PHE A 91 4.55 -4.11 4.97
CA PHE A 91 3.47 -4.86 4.35
C PHE A 91 2.92 -4.18 3.10
N LEU A 92 2.75 -2.85 3.15
CA LEU A 92 2.29 -2.05 2.01
C LEU A 92 3.27 -2.13 0.83
N LEU A 93 4.57 -2.05 1.08
CA LEU A 93 5.62 -2.13 0.06
C LEU A 93 5.74 -3.54 -0.54
N ASP A 94 5.67 -4.57 0.30
CA ASP A 94 5.77 -5.96 -0.14
C ASP A 94 4.62 -6.40 -1.04
N HIS A 95 3.42 -5.87 -0.79
CA HIS A 95 2.21 -6.24 -1.49
C HIS A 95 1.80 -5.24 -2.58
N ALA A 96 2.40 -4.04 -2.60
CA ALA A 96 2.16 -3.09 -3.67
C ALA A 96 2.45 -3.76 -5.02
N GLY A 97 1.49 -3.69 -5.94
CA GLY A 97 1.59 -4.32 -7.26
C GLY A 97 1.37 -5.83 -7.32
N LYS A 98 1.46 -6.57 -6.20
CA LYS A 98 1.06 -7.99 -6.15
C LYS A 98 -0.44 -8.15 -5.88
N MET A 99 -1.01 -7.26 -5.05
CA MET A 99 -2.42 -7.29 -4.66
C MET A 99 -3.16 -6.02 -5.10
N LYS A 100 -4.49 -6.11 -5.21
CA LYS A 100 -5.32 -4.91 -5.41
C LYS A 100 -5.24 -4.05 -4.16
N LEU A 101 -5.15 -2.74 -4.34
CA LEU A 101 -5.14 -1.77 -3.24
C LEU A 101 -6.35 -1.88 -2.29
N LYS A 102 -7.51 -2.31 -2.80
CA LYS A 102 -8.70 -2.56 -1.96
C LYS A 102 -8.48 -3.73 -1.00
N ASP A 103 -7.78 -4.77 -1.44
CA ASP A 103 -7.51 -5.96 -0.63
C ASP A 103 -6.40 -5.65 0.39
N ILE A 104 -5.37 -4.90 -0.02
CA ILE A 104 -4.35 -4.36 0.88
C ILE A 104 -5.00 -3.50 1.97
N ALA A 105 -5.91 -2.60 1.59
CA ALA A 105 -6.65 -1.76 2.52
C ALA A 105 -7.46 -2.59 3.53
N LYS A 106 -8.12 -3.66 3.07
CA LYS A 106 -8.85 -4.58 3.94
C LYS A 106 -7.93 -5.29 4.93
N ASN A 107 -6.77 -5.78 4.48
CA ASN A 107 -5.80 -6.46 5.33
C ASN A 107 -5.20 -5.53 6.39
N LEU A 108 -4.90 -4.28 6.01
CA LEU A 108 -4.39 -3.26 6.93
C LEU A 108 -5.48 -2.62 7.80
N GLY A 109 -6.77 -2.91 7.55
CA GLY A 109 -7.88 -2.21 8.22
C GLY A 109 -7.93 -0.71 7.92
N ARG A 110 -7.31 -0.26 6.83
CA ARG A 110 -7.23 1.14 6.40
C ARG A 110 -8.22 1.39 5.28
N SER A 111 -8.50 2.67 5.01
CA SER A 111 -9.31 3.03 3.85
C SER A 111 -8.46 2.99 2.58
N TYR A 112 -9.07 2.61 1.45
CA TYR A 112 -8.44 2.69 0.13
C TYR A 112 -7.72 4.03 -0.14
N PRO A 113 -8.33 5.22 0.12
CA PRO A 113 -7.64 6.49 -0.10
C PRO A 113 -6.43 6.69 0.82
N ALA A 114 -6.44 6.16 2.05
CA ALA A 114 -5.29 6.24 2.95
C ALA A 114 -4.11 5.41 2.43
N VAL A 115 -4.36 4.16 1.99
CA VAL A 115 -3.35 3.29 1.36
C VAL A 115 -2.77 3.94 0.11
N ARG A 116 -3.64 4.51 -0.74
CA ARG A 116 -3.20 5.21 -1.95
C ARG A 116 -2.32 6.43 -1.62
N LYS A 117 -2.70 7.23 -0.61
CA LYS A 117 -1.94 8.40 -0.18
C LYS A 117 -0.56 8.01 0.37
N GLU A 118 -0.49 6.94 1.14
CA GLU A 118 0.79 6.47 1.70
C GLU A 118 1.73 5.97 0.60
N LEU A 119 1.23 5.21 -0.38
CA LEU A 119 2.03 4.81 -1.55
C LEU A 119 2.54 6.01 -2.36
N GLN A 120 1.71 7.05 -2.50
CA GLN A 120 2.15 8.30 -3.13
C GLN A 120 3.26 8.99 -2.33
N ALA A 121 3.24 8.92 -1.00
CA ALA A 121 4.31 9.46 -0.16
C ALA A 121 5.64 8.73 -0.39
N PHE A 122 5.60 7.42 -0.70
CA PHE A 122 6.78 6.67 -1.15
C PHE A 122 7.14 6.91 -2.62
N ASN A 123 6.41 7.77 -3.33
CA ASN A 123 6.53 7.98 -4.78
C ASN A 123 6.37 6.69 -5.62
N ILE A 124 5.76 5.65 -5.04
CA ILE A 124 5.50 4.38 -5.71
C ILE A 124 4.05 4.38 -6.16
N ARG A 125 3.81 4.21 -7.46
CA ARG A 125 2.45 3.91 -7.92
C ARG A 125 2.28 2.40 -7.76
N ALA A 126 1.15 1.96 -7.19
CA ALA A 126 0.86 0.53 -7.01
C ALA A 126 1.03 -0.29 -8.30
N ARG A 127 0.78 0.33 -9.45
CA ARG A 127 0.95 -0.23 -10.80
C ARG A 127 2.40 -0.47 -11.25
N ASP A 128 3.36 0.15 -10.59
CA ASP A 128 4.79 0.14 -10.95
C ASP A 128 5.56 -0.90 -10.11
N ASN A 129 4.97 -1.36 -8.98
CA ASN A 129 5.59 -2.31 -8.05
C ASN A 129 5.27 -3.79 -8.35
N GLU A 130 4.59 -4.09 -9.47
CA GLU A 130 4.30 -5.49 -9.85
C GLU A 130 5.56 -6.26 -10.29
N GLY A 131 6.72 -5.58 -10.38
CA GLY A 131 7.96 -6.11 -10.95
C GLY A 131 7.95 -6.18 -12.49
N PHE A 132 6.82 -5.86 -13.11
CA PHE A 132 6.65 -5.80 -14.56
C PHE A 132 6.70 -4.36 -15.07
N LEU A 133 7.46 -4.14 -16.13
CA LEU A 133 7.50 -2.88 -16.84
C LEU A 133 6.45 -2.88 -17.97
N SER A 134 5.87 -1.70 -18.21
CA SER A 134 5.08 -1.48 -19.42
C SER A 134 6.00 -1.40 -20.65
N ALA A 135 5.48 -1.68 -21.85
CA ALA A 135 6.25 -1.52 -23.08
C ALA A 135 6.84 -0.11 -23.23
N ALA A 136 6.10 0.94 -22.86
CA ALA A 136 6.60 2.31 -22.93
C ALA A 136 7.72 2.59 -21.93
N GLN A 137 7.64 2.01 -20.72
CA GLN A 137 8.70 2.15 -19.71
C GLN A 137 9.95 1.36 -20.14
N MET A 138 9.77 0.12 -20.59
CA MET A 138 10.85 -0.72 -21.07
C MET A 138 11.59 -0.12 -22.27
N ALA A 139 10.85 0.53 -23.17
CA ALA A 139 11.42 1.25 -24.30
C ALA A 139 12.37 2.40 -23.86
N LYS A 140 12.06 3.07 -22.74
CA LYS A 140 12.93 4.10 -22.15
C LYS A 140 14.19 3.49 -21.51
N GLU A 141 14.06 2.36 -20.84
CA GLU A 141 15.19 1.64 -20.21
C GLU A 141 16.18 1.07 -21.25
N LEU A 142 15.67 0.63 -22.41
CA LEU A 142 16.45 0.01 -23.49
C LEU A 142 16.81 0.98 -24.64
N PRO A 143 16.87 2.30 -24.37
CA PRO A 143 16.70 3.39 -25.34
C PRO A 143 16.22 2.97 -26.75
N CYS A 144 15.07 2.30 -26.83
CA CYS A 144 14.53 1.76 -28.07
C CYS A 144 13.15 2.35 -28.39
N SER A 145 12.76 2.32 -29.66
CA SER A 145 11.42 2.77 -30.06
C SER A 145 10.35 1.86 -29.48
N CYS A 146 9.31 2.46 -28.88
CA CYS A 146 8.15 1.74 -28.33
C CYS A 146 7.47 0.84 -29.38
N ASP A 147 7.41 1.27 -30.65
CA ASP A 147 6.77 0.49 -31.72
C ASP A 147 7.63 -0.71 -32.14
N ARG A 148 8.96 -0.57 -32.10
CA ARG A 148 9.86 -1.71 -32.30
C ARG A 148 9.66 -2.73 -31.19
N LEU A 149 9.62 -2.29 -29.94
CA LEU A 149 9.38 -3.19 -28.82
C LEU A 149 8.02 -3.89 -28.93
N ARG A 150 6.96 -3.17 -29.33
CA ARG A 150 5.63 -3.75 -29.59
C ARG A 150 5.65 -4.81 -30.68
N ARG A 151 6.41 -4.62 -31.76
CA ARG A 151 6.57 -5.66 -32.80
C ARG A 151 7.17 -6.92 -32.20
N PHE A 152 8.28 -6.80 -31.47
CA PHE A 152 8.93 -7.96 -30.82
C PHE A 152 8.01 -8.67 -29.81
N LEU A 153 7.15 -7.92 -29.12
CA LEU A 153 6.12 -8.48 -28.22
C LEU A 153 5.03 -9.22 -28.98
N ASN A 154 4.53 -8.64 -30.08
CA ASN A 154 3.52 -9.26 -30.94
C ASN A 154 4.08 -10.50 -31.65
N ASP A 155 5.35 -10.47 -32.04
CA ASP A 155 6.08 -11.57 -32.68
C ASP A 155 6.46 -12.69 -31.68
N GLY A 156 6.21 -12.49 -30.39
CA GLY A 156 6.50 -13.49 -29.34
C GLY A 156 8.00 -13.67 -29.02
N LEU A 157 8.86 -12.75 -29.47
CA LEU A 157 10.32 -12.84 -29.32
C LEU A 157 10.80 -12.51 -27.91
N ILE A 158 9.96 -11.87 -27.09
CA ILE A 158 10.30 -11.53 -25.71
C ILE A 158 9.71 -12.60 -24.78
N PRO A 159 10.53 -13.44 -24.15
CA PRO A 159 10.03 -14.46 -23.24
C PRO A 159 9.36 -13.81 -22.02
N ARG A 160 8.34 -14.49 -21.46
CA ARG A 160 7.62 -14.06 -20.24
C ARG A 160 6.94 -12.68 -20.33
N ALA A 161 6.75 -12.14 -21.53
CA ALA A 161 5.86 -11.01 -21.73
C ALA A 161 4.41 -11.51 -21.90
N HIS A 162 3.45 -10.84 -21.26
CA HIS A 162 2.04 -11.15 -21.46
C HIS A 162 1.21 -9.87 -21.61
N PHE A 163 0.15 -9.99 -22.41
CA PHE A 163 -0.78 -8.89 -22.63
C PHE A 163 -1.93 -8.94 -21.61
N ASP A 164 -2.01 -7.92 -20.77
CA ASP A 164 -3.11 -7.74 -19.82
C ASP A 164 -4.33 -7.16 -20.56
N LYS A 165 -5.27 -8.04 -20.95
CA LYS A 165 -6.51 -7.68 -21.67
C LYS A 165 -7.37 -6.68 -20.90
N ILE A 166 -7.41 -6.77 -19.57
CA ILE A 166 -8.25 -5.90 -18.73
C ILE A 166 -7.70 -4.47 -18.75
N ARG A 167 -6.37 -4.34 -18.73
CA ARG A 167 -5.69 -3.04 -18.67
C ARG A 167 -5.18 -2.56 -20.03
N ASN A 168 -5.46 -3.29 -21.10
CA ASN A 168 -5.03 -3.01 -22.47
C ASN A 168 -3.53 -2.66 -22.59
N ARG A 169 -2.67 -3.44 -21.92
CA ARG A 169 -1.23 -3.14 -21.85
C ARG A 169 -0.37 -4.39 -21.77
N TRP A 170 0.86 -4.28 -22.28
CA TRP A 170 1.90 -5.30 -22.11
C TRP A 170 2.55 -5.21 -20.73
N LYS A 171 2.77 -6.38 -20.12
CA LYS A 171 3.56 -6.58 -18.90
C LYS A 171 4.81 -7.37 -19.26
N ILE A 172 5.96 -6.76 -19.02
CA ILE A 172 7.26 -7.31 -19.40
C ILE A 172 8.10 -7.44 -18.15
N ASP A 173 8.61 -8.64 -17.87
CA ASP A 173 9.59 -8.84 -16.81
C ASP A 173 10.95 -8.30 -17.31
N PRO A 174 11.56 -7.30 -16.65
CA PRO A 174 12.87 -6.78 -17.05
C PRO A 174 13.97 -7.86 -17.05
N ARG A 175 13.83 -8.90 -16.23
CA ARG A 175 14.80 -10.02 -16.17
C ARG A 175 14.70 -10.95 -17.38
N ALA A 176 13.61 -10.87 -18.15
CA ALA A 176 13.42 -11.70 -19.32
C ALA A 176 14.17 -11.19 -20.56
N ILE A 177 14.75 -9.99 -20.51
CA ILE A 177 15.54 -9.45 -21.62
C ILE A 177 16.94 -10.01 -21.53
N THR A 178 17.23 -10.98 -22.41
CA THR A 178 18.59 -11.48 -22.60
C THR A 178 19.48 -10.39 -23.22
N PRO A 179 20.80 -10.41 -22.96
CA PRO A 179 21.75 -9.49 -23.58
C PRO A 179 21.67 -9.46 -25.11
N GLU A 180 21.42 -10.62 -25.74
CA GLU A 180 21.25 -10.75 -27.19
C GLU A 180 20.02 -10.00 -27.70
N LEU A 181 18.89 -10.12 -26.99
CA LEU A 181 17.65 -9.43 -27.33
C LEU A 181 17.83 -7.91 -27.19
N ARG A 182 18.60 -7.46 -26.19
CA ARG A 182 18.94 -6.05 -25.99
C ARG A 182 19.66 -5.47 -27.21
N VAL A 183 20.67 -6.17 -27.75
CA VAL A 183 21.38 -5.74 -28.97
C VAL A 183 20.44 -5.62 -30.17
N ARG A 184 19.52 -6.57 -30.34
CA ARG A 184 18.53 -6.52 -31.43
C ARG A 184 17.55 -5.35 -31.29
N LEU A 185 17.15 -5.02 -30.07
CA LEU A 185 16.24 -3.91 -29.79
C LEU A 185 16.89 -2.54 -29.99
N THR A 186 18.17 -2.40 -29.65
CA THR A 186 18.94 -1.15 -29.80
C THR A 186 19.54 -0.94 -31.19
N ALA A 187 19.52 -1.96 -32.06
CA ALA A 187 20.07 -1.86 -33.42
C ALA A 187 19.52 -0.63 -34.18
N PRO A 188 20.34 0.12 -34.92
CA PRO A 188 19.87 1.30 -35.66
C PRO A 188 18.76 0.92 -36.63
N ARG A 189 17.81 1.83 -36.84
CA ARG A 189 16.72 1.60 -37.79
C ARG A 189 17.33 1.48 -39.19
N ARG A 190 17.10 0.35 -39.87
CA ARG A 190 17.47 0.19 -41.26
C ARG A 190 16.71 1.24 -42.08
N THR A 191 17.41 2.28 -42.54
CA THR A 191 16.86 3.31 -43.42
C THR A 191 16.95 2.80 -44.85
N HIS A 192 15.83 2.83 -45.58
CA HIS A 192 15.78 2.49 -47.00
C HIS A 192 16.35 3.59 -47.91
N LYS A 193 16.86 4.69 -47.34
CA LYS A 193 17.60 5.70 -48.09
C LYS A 193 19.00 5.16 -48.41
N THR A 194 19.12 4.58 -49.60
CA THR A 194 20.39 4.15 -50.20
C THR A 194 21.05 5.25 -51.04
N TRP A 195 20.32 6.32 -51.32
CA TRP A 195 20.83 7.42 -52.15
C TRP A 195 21.54 8.45 -51.28
N PRO A 196 22.74 8.93 -51.68
CA PRO A 196 23.34 10.11 -51.06
C PRO A 196 22.36 11.28 -51.17
N LEU A 197 22.33 12.15 -50.16
CA LEU A 197 21.59 13.41 -50.25
C LEU A 197 22.14 14.17 -51.46
N ASP A 198 21.29 14.38 -52.45
CA ASP A 198 21.56 15.30 -53.54
C ASP A 198 21.64 16.71 -52.93
N VAL A 199 22.85 17.08 -52.52
CA VAL A 199 23.26 18.46 -52.28
C VAL A 199 23.38 19.10 -53.65
N GLY A 200 22.24 19.29 -54.31
CA GLY A 200 22.21 19.87 -55.64
C GLY A 200 22.95 21.20 -55.60
N ASP A 201 24.00 21.31 -56.42
CA ASP A 201 24.62 22.58 -56.78
C ASP A 201 23.63 23.35 -57.66
N TYR A 202 22.57 23.86 -57.04
CA TYR A 202 21.65 24.82 -57.63
C TYR A 202 22.38 26.17 -57.69
N TYR A 203 23.24 26.32 -58.69
CA TYR A 203 23.78 27.61 -59.14
C TYR A 203 22.72 28.40 -59.91
#